data_AF-A0A916BGB7-F1
#
_entry.id   AF-A0A916BGB7-F1
#
_cell.length_a   1.000
_cell.length_b   1.000
_cell.length_c   1.000
_cell.angle_alpha   90.00
_cell.angle_beta   90.00
_cell.angle_gamma   90.00
#
_symmetry.space_group_name_H-M   'P 1'
#
loop_
_entity.id
_entity.type
_entity.pdbx_description
1 polymer ?
#
loop_
_entity_poly.entity_id
_entity_poly.type
_entity_poly.pdbx_seq_one_letter_code
_entity_poly.pdbx_strand_id
1 'polypeptide(L)' 'MNFQQLRYLNEIARRGLKISDAAEALYTSQPGISKQIKLLEEELGIEIFVRNGKRITAITEPG' A
#
# COMPACT_ATOMS: atom_id res chain seq x y z
N MET A 1 -6.65 -11.92 -4.82
CA MET A 1 -6.33 -10.57 -5.31
C MET A 1 -7.66 -9.89 -5.56
N ASN A 2 -7.83 -8.63 -5.17
CA ASN A 2 -9.06 -7.87 -5.42
C ASN A 2 -8.75 -6.46 -5.94
N PHE A 3 -9.72 -5.83 -6.62
CA PHE A 3 -9.56 -4.49 -7.19
C PHE A 3 -9.31 -3.40 -6.15
N GLN A 4 -9.79 -3.59 -4.91
CA GLN A 4 -9.59 -2.63 -3.84
C GLN A 4 -8.11 -2.56 -3.40
N GLN A 5 -7.41 -3.70 -3.37
CA GLN A 5 -5.97 -3.77 -3.08
C GLN A 5 -5.16 -3.01 -4.13
N LEU A 6 -5.49 -3.20 -5.42
CA LEU A 6 -4.83 -2.47 -6.51
C LEU A 6 -5.12 -0.96 -6.46
N ARG A 7 -6.35 -0.57 -6.11
CA ARG A 7 -6.71 0.83 -5.90
C ARG A 7 -5.90 1.46 -4.76
N TYR A 8 -5.73 0.74 -3.66
CA TYR A 8 -4.92 1.19 -2.53
C TYR A 8 -3.44 1.33 -2.91
N LEU A 9 -2.89 0.36 -3.62
CA LEU A 9 -1.51 0.38 -4.10
C LEU A 9 -1.25 1.62 -4.96
N ASN A 10 -2.10 1.83 -5.98
CA ASN A 10 -1.99 2.96 -6.89
C ASN A 10 -2.10 4.30 -6.13
N GLU A 11 -3.05 4.43 -5.21
CA GLU A 11 -3.21 5.68 -4.46
C GLU A 11 -2.02 5.95 -3.52
N ILE A 12 -1.46 4.93 -2.86
CA ILE A 12 -0.24 5.09 -2.06
C ILE A 12 0.92 5.62 -2.91
N ALA A 13 1.12 5.07 -4.10
CA ALA A 13 2.15 5.53 -5.03
C ALA A 13 1.91 6.99 -5.45
N ARG A 14 0.67 7.34 -5.81
CA ARG A 14 0.28 8.71 -6.19
C ARG A 14 0.44 9.73 -5.06
N ARG A 15 0.30 9.31 -3.80
CA ARG A 15 0.42 10.17 -2.61
C ARG A 15 1.84 10.23 -2.04
N GLY A 16 2.84 9.79 -2.80
CA GLY A 16 4.25 9.85 -2.36
C GLY A 16 4.52 8.93 -1.17
N LEU A 17 3.95 7.72 -1.20
CA LEU A 17 4.16 6.66 -0.21
C LEU A 17 3.58 6.94 1.19
N LYS A 18 2.73 7.98 1.30
CA LYS A 18 2.02 8.32 2.54
C LYS A 18 0.68 7.59 2.61
N ILE A 19 0.62 6.55 3.44
CA ILE A 19 -0.59 5.74 3.63
C ILE A 19 -1.74 6.56 4.25
N SER A 20 -1.43 7.54 5.13
CA SER A 20 -2.42 8.45 5.72
C SER A 20 -3.18 9.23 4.65
N ASP A 21 -2.45 9.79 3.69
CA ASP A 21 -2.99 10.66 2.65
C ASP A 21 -3.81 9.83 1.64
N ALA A 22 -3.37 8.60 1.36
CA ALA A 22 -4.15 7.64 0.57
C ALA A 22 -5.45 7.21 1.29
N ALA A 23 -5.41 7.04 2.61
CA ALA A 23 -6.59 6.70 3.40
C ALA A 23 -7.63 7.82 3.38
N GLU A 24 -7.19 9.06 3.56
CA GLU A 24 -8.05 10.24 3.43
C GLU A 24 -8.66 10.37 2.03
N ALA A 25 -7.83 10.22 0.98
CA ALA A 25 -8.28 10.31 -0.41
C ALA A 25 -9.31 9.24 -0.81
N LEU A 26 -9.25 8.07 -0.18
CA LEU A 26 -10.13 6.93 -0.45
C LEU A 26 -11.25 6.78 0.58
N TYR A 27 -11.41 7.76 1.48
CA TYR A 27 -12.43 7.75 2.53
C TYR A 27 -12.43 6.44 3.32
N THR A 28 -11.23 5.98 3.69
CA THR A 28 -11.03 4.72 4.43
C THR A 28 -9.98 4.89 5.53
N SER A 29 -9.69 3.81 6.26
CA SER A 29 -8.73 3.84 7.38
C SER A 29 -7.33 3.40 6.95
N GLN A 30 -6.31 4.07 7.50
CA GLN A 30 -4.90 3.72 7.30
C GLN A 30 -4.58 2.26 7.70
N PRO A 31 -5.07 1.72 8.85
CA PRO A 31 -4.86 0.31 9.19
C PRO A 31 -5.51 -0.65 8.18
N GLY A 32 -6.68 -0.29 7.65
CA GLY A 32 -7.37 -1.05 6.61
C GLY A 32 -6.55 -1.14 5.33
N ILE A 33 -6.04 -0.01 4.85
CA ILE A 33 -5.14 0.02 3.69
C ILE A 33 -3.88 -0.81 3.96
N SER A 34 -3.20 -0.59 5.08
CA SER A 34 -1.96 -1.31 5.40
C SER A 34 -2.17 -2.82 5.44
N LYS A 35 -3.30 -3.30 5.98
CA LYS A 35 -3.64 -4.72 5.99
C LYS A 35 -3.87 -5.26 4.59
N GLN A 36 -4.62 -4.54 3.75
CA GLN A 36 -4.94 -4.97 2.39
C GLN A 36 -3.71 -5.03 1.48
N ILE A 37 -2.78 -4.08 1.62
CA ILE A 37 -1.50 -4.11 0.91
C ILE A 37 -0.65 -5.29 1.35
N LYS A 38 -0.55 -5.54 2.66
CA LYS A 38 0.22 -6.69 3.16
C LYS A 38 -0.34 -8.02 2.65
N LEU A 39 -1.67 -8.17 2.63
CA LEU A 39 -2.33 -9.34 2.06
C LEU A 39 -2.06 -9.49 0.56
N LEU A 40 -1.95 -8.38 -0.18
CA LEU A 40 -1.60 -8.41 -1.60
C LEU A 40 -0.14 -8.88 -1.80
N GLU A 41 0.80 -8.29 -1.05
CA GLU A 41 2.22 -8.68 -1.06
C GLU A 41 2.39 -10.18 -0.72
N GLU A 42 1.69 -10.67 0.32
CA GLU A 42 1.68 -12.08 0.72
C GLU A 42 1.10 -13.00 -0.37
N GLU A 43 0.00 -12.60 -1.02
CA GLU A 43 -0.62 -13.39 -2.07
C GLU A 43 0.25 -13.46 -3.34
N LEU A 44 0.92 -12.36 -3.69
CA LEU A 44 1.81 -12.30 -4.85
C LEU A 44 3.18 -12.93 -4.56
N GLY A 45 3.53 -13.13 -3.28
CA GLY A 45 4.85 -13.63 -2.87
C GLY A 45 5.98 -12.63 -3.11
N ILE A 46 5.65 -11.33 -3.23
CA ILE A 46 6.60 -10.24 -3.48
C ILE A 46 6.35 -9.09 -2.51
N GLU A 47 7.41 -8.40 -2.13
CA GLU A 47 7.29 -7.09 -1.48
C GLU A 47 7.20 -6.02 -2.58
N ILE A 48 6.22 -5.14 -2.49
CA ILE A 48 5.99 -4.01 -3.41
C ILE A 48 6.56 -2.73 -2.81
N PHE A 49 6.56 -2.63 -1.48
CA PHE A 49 7.00 -1.45 -0.75
C PHE A 49 8.15 -1.78 0.20
N VAL A 50 9.21 -0.97 0.14
CA VAL A 50 10.28 -0.98 1.15
C VAL A 50 9.77 -0.31 2.42
N ARG A 51 9.97 -0.97 3.56
CA ARG A 51 9.50 -0.49 4.87
C ARG A 51 10.67 -0.17 5.79
N ASN A 52 10.61 0.97 6.46
CA ASN A 52 11.44 1.31 7.62
C ASN A 52 10.52 1.42 8.86
N GLY A 53 10.48 0.34 9.63
CA GLY A 53 9.49 0.18 10.70
C GLY A 53 8.06 0.22 10.15
N LYS A 54 7.27 1.21 10.61
CA LYS A 54 5.87 1.38 10.17
C LYS A 54 5.73 2.24 8.90
N ARG A 55 6.81 2.84 8.39
CA ARG A 55 6.77 3.78 7.25
C ARG A 55 7.17 3.07 5.97
N ILE A 56 6.48 3.38 4.87
CA ILE A 56 6.95 3.05 3.52
C ILE A 56 7.96 4.12 3.09
N THR A 57 9.09 3.69 2.55
CA THR A 57 10.19 4.58 2.15
C THR A 57 10.51 4.53 0.67
N ALA A 58 10.22 3.42 -0.02
CA ALA A 58 10.42 3.26 -1.45
C ALA A 58 9.48 2.20 -2.03
N ILE A 59 9.44 2.13 -3.36
CA ILE A 59 8.85 1.02 -4.12
C ILE A 59 9.99 0.06 -4.47
N THR A 60 9.75 -1.24 -4.39
CA THR A 60 10.70 -2.28 -4.79
C THR A 60 10.76 -2.38 -6.33
N GLU A 61 11.68 -3.18 -6.88
CA GLU A 61 11.75 -3.39 -8.34
C GLU A 61 10.52 -4.12 -8.92
N PRO A 62 9.92 -5.11 -8.24
CA PRO A 62 8.68 -5.74 -8.71
C PRO A 62 7.42 -4.86 -8.61
N GLY A 63 7.49 -3.73 -7.91
CA GLY A 63 6.35 -2.84 -7.60
C GLY A 63 6.23 -1.65 -8.55
#